data_AF-A0AAU6EKJ4-F1
#
_entry.id   AF-A0AAU6EKJ4-F1
#
_cell.length_a   1.000
_cell.length_b   1.000
_cell.length_c   1.000
_cell.angle_alpha   90.00
_cell.angle_beta   90.00
_cell.angle_gamma   90.00
#
_symmetry.space_group_name_H-M   'P 1'
#
loop_
_entity.id
_entity.type
_entity.pdbx_description
1 polymer ?
#
loop_
_entity_poly.entity_id
_entity_poly.type
_entity_poly.pdbx_seq_one_letter_code
_entity_poly.pdbx_strand_id
1 'polypeptide(L)'
;MAKEPADGEKRPEGVSSPPETRGRSSREETGGPAGDAPGRRAGVERSRRTGGETGETGETPAGERRDRAVGERDRRPGDEPARRDGDRYERDRRPDDRYERDRRDDDRHGQGRRPRGPYERDRWDDDRYERDRRSDERYDRDRWDDDRYDRDPRSEGADAGDAHSGPPIGPPGPSGPPRRRRFRRFRLAAWIALVLASVVVGVSIAWVGGPPTEAELREKAGLLNKDRLLVGVKEDTPGIALRKPGETGFAGFDIDIAYMIAADLGFRPDQVDFLSIETEDRARMQARDTDGTFVKVDLVVATFSVTPERKADPSVGFSTPYLYTEQSVVTRSDYPDDNVTSLGQLEGKRVCSLGTSTSLTELKKAIKVDPIAELLISKCVDRFADGLAANRAVDAVTTDAALLAGFVAEPGRKLRHHDIALEKTEMWAVNAGSNGALRTLVDLALYRSYADPANKMWEEAYEKHIRPLLAANPGVDVAQARQPCALSPDVRRWPWERTLPVQDCPSAP
;
A
#
# COMPACT_ATOMS: atom_id res chain seq x y z
N MET A 1 -22.02 -55.51 37.69
CA MET A 1 -22.76 -56.79 37.85
C MET A 1 -23.42 -57.11 36.52
N ALA A 2 -23.61 -58.39 36.20
CA ALA A 2 -23.97 -58.83 34.84
C ALA A 2 -25.43 -59.30 34.70
N LYS A 3 -25.98 -59.19 33.48
CA LYS A 3 -26.81 -60.25 32.88
C LYS A 3 -26.91 -60.13 31.35
N GLU A 4 -26.66 -61.26 30.69
CA GLU A 4 -26.84 -61.62 29.27
C GLU A 4 -28.09 -62.52 29.10
N PRO A 5 -28.44 -63.06 27.91
CA PRO A 5 -27.93 -62.81 26.53
C PRO A 5 -29.04 -62.06 25.72
N ALA A 6 -29.34 -62.19 24.42
CA ALA A 6 -28.92 -63.01 23.25
C ALA A 6 -29.38 -62.26 21.95
N ASP A 7 -29.15 -62.65 20.68
CA ASP A 7 -28.39 -63.72 20.01
C ASP A 7 -28.15 -63.29 18.52
N GLY A 8 -27.55 -64.14 17.68
CA GLY A 8 -27.71 -64.10 16.21
C GLY A 8 -26.48 -63.69 15.38
N GLU A 9 -25.72 -64.68 14.87
CA GLU A 9 -24.52 -64.46 14.05
C GLU A 9 -24.52 -65.29 12.72
N LYS A 10 -23.82 -64.76 11.70
CA LYS A 10 -23.09 -65.42 10.57
C LYS A 10 -23.47 -65.06 9.13
N ARG A 11 -22.83 -63.97 8.64
CA ARG A 11 -21.72 -63.88 7.63
C ARG A 11 -21.60 -64.90 6.45
N PRO A 12 -20.84 -64.56 5.37
CA PRO A 12 -21.29 -64.75 3.97
C PRO A 12 -20.28 -65.51 3.05
N GLU A 13 -20.50 -65.46 1.71
CA GLU A 13 -19.59 -65.59 0.53
C GLU A 13 -20.40 -66.11 -0.69
N GLY A 14 -20.07 -65.93 -1.99
CA GLY A 14 -19.03 -65.11 -2.65
C GLY A 14 -19.03 -65.20 -4.20
N VAL A 15 -18.61 -64.12 -4.88
CA VAL A 15 -17.93 -63.96 -6.20
C VAL A 15 -18.15 -64.93 -7.40
N SER A 16 -18.47 -64.42 -8.61
CA SER A 16 -17.70 -64.66 -9.90
C SER A 16 -18.37 -64.12 -11.21
N SER A 17 -17.58 -64.02 -12.29
CA SER A 17 -17.88 -63.63 -13.71
C SER A 17 -16.62 -63.91 -14.58
N PRO A 18 -16.55 -63.74 -15.93
CA PRO A 18 -17.56 -63.64 -17.02
C PRO A 18 -17.43 -64.88 -17.98
N PRO A 19 -17.42 -64.88 -19.36
CA PRO A 19 -16.72 -63.99 -20.33
C PRO A 19 -17.49 -63.60 -21.64
N GLU A 20 -16.82 -62.88 -22.56
CA GLU A 20 -17.29 -62.47 -23.92
C GLU A 20 -17.07 -63.54 -25.02
N THR A 21 -17.69 -63.37 -26.20
CA THR A 21 -17.16 -63.82 -27.52
C THR A 21 -17.50 -62.84 -28.67
N ARG A 22 -16.77 -62.92 -29.81
CA ARG A 22 -16.91 -62.08 -31.04
C ARG A 22 -17.06 -62.96 -32.30
N GLY A 23 -17.70 -62.51 -33.39
CA GLY A 23 -17.61 -63.27 -34.67
C GLY A 23 -18.42 -62.89 -35.94
N ARG A 24 -18.01 -61.82 -36.66
CA ARG A 24 -17.96 -61.66 -38.16
C ARG A 24 -18.97 -62.31 -39.16
N SER A 25 -19.56 -61.44 -40.00
CA SER A 25 -19.34 -61.32 -41.48
C SER A 25 -20.08 -62.16 -42.57
N SER A 26 -21.00 -61.50 -43.30
CA SER A 26 -21.21 -61.52 -44.79
C SER A 26 -22.14 -60.32 -45.16
N ARG A 27 -22.14 -59.58 -46.29
CA ARG A 27 -21.42 -59.50 -47.60
C ARG A 27 -22.09 -60.06 -48.87
N GLU A 28 -23.05 -59.30 -49.41
CA GLU A 28 -23.37 -59.01 -50.83
C GLU A 28 -23.96 -57.57 -50.84
N GLU A 29 -23.64 -56.54 -51.64
CA GLU A 29 -22.79 -56.30 -52.83
C GLU A 29 -23.49 -56.25 -54.21
N THR A 30 -23.97 -55.06 -54.59
CA THR A 30 -24.22 -54.47 -55.94
C THR A 30 -25.01 -53.15 -55.74
N GLY A 31 -24.88 -52.05 -56.48
CA GLY A 31 -23.92 -51.60 -57.50
C GLY A 31 -24.22 -50.11 -57.86
N GLY A 32 -23.24 -49.32 -58.29
CA GLY A 32 -23.45 -47.92 -58.75
C GLY A 32 -23.69 -47.82 -60.28
N PRO A 33 -23.44 -46.66 -60.95
CA PRO A 33 -23.00 -45.35 -60.42
C PRO A 33 -23.63 -44.09 -61.11
N ALA A 34 -23.19 -42.90 -60.68
CA ALA A 34 -23.05 -41.64 -61.44
C ALA A 34 -24.30 -40.87 -62.00
N GLY A 35 -24.15 -39.54 -62.13
CA GLY A 35 -25.11 -38.63 -62.79
C GLY A 35 -24.84 -37.15 -62.50
N ASP A 36 -24.67 -36.33 -63.54
CA ASP A 36 -24.28 -34.90 -63.48
C ASP A 36 -25.47 -33.90 -63.44
N ALA A 37 -25.14 -32.61 -63.28
CA ALA A 37 -26.02 -31.42 -63.39
C ALA A 37 -26.32 -31.07 -64.89
N PRO A 38 -26.80 -29.86 -65.34
CA PRO A 38 -27.19 -28.62 -64.62
C PRO A 38 -28.41 -27.80 -65.16
N GLY A 39 -28.81 -26.74 -64.43
CA GLY A 39 -29.52 -25.55 -64.98
C GLY A 39 -31.06 -25.59 -65.02
N ARG A 40 -31.78 -24.52 -65.43
CA ARG A 40 -31.41 -23.12 -65.73
C ARG A 40 -32.68 -22.23 -65.92
N ARG A 41 -32.76 -21.06 -65.25
CA ARG A 41 -33.58 -19.86 -65.63
C ARG A 41 -35.12 -20.06 -65.71
N ALA A 42 -35.96 -19.05 -66.04
CA ALA A 42 -36.12 -17.68 -65.50
C ALA A 42 -37.44 -17.03 -66.03
N GLY A 43 -38.06 -16.13 -65.24
CA GLY A 43 -39.18 -15.26 -65.63
C GLY A 43 -39.64 -14.47 -64.38
N VAL A 44 -39.61 -13.13 -64.23
CA VAL A 44 -39.76 -11.95 -65.12
C VAL A 44 -41.22 -11.53 -65.34
N GLU A 45 -41.74 -10.63 -64.48
CA GLU A 45 -42.40 -9.36 -64.85
C GLU A 45 -42.64 -8.45 -63.61
N ARG A 46 -42.99 -7.14 -63.69
CA ARG A 46 -42.26 -5.97 -64.28
C ARG A 46 -43.00 -4.63 -63.97
N SER A 47 -42.48 -3.79 -63.04
CA SER A 47 -42.73 -2.32 -62.93
C SER A 47 -41.83 -1.68 -61.83
N ARG A 48 -41.48 -0.38 -61.67
CA ARG A 48 -41.73 0.95 -62.32
C ARG A 48 -43.07 1.65 -62.01
N ARG A 49 -43.21 2.98 -61.89
CA ARG A 49 -42.31 4.19 -61.87
C ARG A 49 -42.34 4.83 -60.45
N THR A 50 -41.75 5.98 -60.08
CA THR A 50 -40.96 7.06 -60.76
C THR A 50 -39.72 7.39 -59.88
N GLY A 51 -39.09 8.57 -59.69
CA GLY A 51 -39.22 9.98 -60.12
C GLY A 51 -39.96 10.91 -59.13
N GLY A 52 -39.55 12.17 -58.91
CA GLY A 52 -38.37 12.89 -59.43
C GLY A 52 -38.11 14.25 -58.74
N GLU A 53 -36.97 14.88 -59.07
CA GLU A 53 -36.37 16.08 -58.43
C GLU A 53 -37.04 17.44 -58.75
N THR A 54 -36.79 18.45 -57.90
CA THR A 54 -36.50 19.90 -58.16
C THR A 54 -36.56 20.68 -56.82
N GLY A 55 -35.92 21.84 -56.58
CA GLY A 55 -34.98 22.66 -57.37
C GLY A 55 -34.63 23.98 -56.62
N GLU A 56 -33.70 24.79 -57.15
CA GLU A 56 -33.29 26.17 -56.73
C GLU A 56 -32.50 26.28 -55.38
N THR A 57 -31.33 26.94 -55.19
CA THR A 57 -30.69 28.23 -55.62
C THR A 57 -31.23 29.48 -54.92
N GLY A 58 -30.48 30.51 -54.47
CA GLY A 58 -29.03 30.82 -54.36
C GLY A 58 -28.84 31.81 -53.16
N GLU A 59 -27.71 32.44 -52.79
CA GLU A 59 -26.51 32.95 -53.47
C GLU A 59 -25.30 33.09 -52.49
N THR A 60 -24.17 33.67 -52.93
CA THR A 60 -22.99 34.11 -52.11
C THR A 60 -22.58 35.52 -52.56
N PRO A 61 -21.84 36.35 -51.77
CA PRO A 61 -20.37 36.24 -51.62
C PRO A 61 -19.91 36.70 -50.19
N ALA A 62 -18.69 37.16 -49.84
CA ALA A 62 -17.41 37.39 -50.52
C ALA A 62 -16.21 37.35 -49.52
N GLY A 63 -14.99 37.02 -49.99
CA GLY A 63 -13.71 37.35 -49.34
C GLY A 63 -13.27 36.45 -48.17
N GLU A 64 -11.97 36.26 -47.87
CA GLU A 64 -10.74 36.61 -48.61
C GLU A 64 -9.74 35.43 -48.52
N ARG A 65 -8.99 35.17 -49.61
CA ARG A 65 -7.84 34.26 -49.61
C ARG A 65 -6.55 35.07 -49.73
N ARG A 66 -5.48 34.65 -49.04
CA ARG A 66 -4.11 34.95 -49.43
C ARG A 66 -3.22 33.73 -49.26
N ASP A 67 -2.41 33.47 -50.28
CA ASP A 67 -1.59 32.27 -50.41
C ASP A 67 -0.20 32.45 -49.80
N ARG A 68 0.41 31.34 -49.36
CA ARG A 68 1.85 31.11 -49.61
C ARG A 68 2.22 29.63 -49.51
N ALA A 69 2.69 29.10 -50.64
CA ALA A 69 3.55 27.92 -50.72
C ALA A 69 4.97 28.38 -51.16
N VAL A 70 5.82 27.41 -51.53
CA VAL A 70 7.24 27.49 -51.95
C VAL A 70 8.24 27.37 -50.80
N GLY A 71 9.10 26.34 -50.87
CA GLY A 71 10.16 26.08 -49.89
C GLY A 71 11.06 24.86 -50.14
N GLU A 72 10.74 24.00 -51.11
CA GLU A 72 11.50 22.77 -51.41
C GLU A 72 12.78 23.03 -52.23
N ARG A 73 13.87 22.33 -51.92
CA ARG A 73 15.11 22.30 -52.72
C ARG A 73 15.87 20.97 -52.57
N ASP A 74 16.10 20.28 -53.68
CA ASP A 74 17.07 19.19 -53.78
C ASP A 74 18.51 19.60 -53.42
N ARG A 75 19.27 18.63 -52.88
CA ARG A 75 20.57 18.23 -53.43
C ARG A 75 20.73 16.69 -53.37
N ARG A 76 21.56 16.14 -54.27
CA ARG A 76 21.64 14.71 -54.63
C ARG A 76 22.82 13.95 -53.99
N PRO A 77 22.84 12.59 -54.06
CA PRO A 77 23.67 11.75 -53.19
C PRO A 77 24.92 11.14 -53.84
N GLY A 78 25.69 10.43 -53.01
CA GLY A 78 26.75 9.44 -53.31
C GLY A 78 27.39 9.00 -51.98
N ASP A 79 27.80 7.75 -51.73
CA ASP A 79 27.71 6.51 -52.53
C ASP A 79 27.54 5.28 -51.59
N GLU A 80 26.99 4.18 -52.12
CA GLU A 80 26.96 2.85 -51.50
C GLU A 80 27.65 1.87 -52.46
N PRO A 81 28.47 0.92 -51.99
CA PRO A 81 27.98 -0.45 -51.81
C PRO A 81 28.60 -1.14 -50.56
N ALA A 82 28.27 -2.38 -50.16
CA ALA A 82 27.58 -3.44 -50.88
C ALA A 82 26.72 -4.35 -49.96
N ARG A 83 25.73 -5.00 -50.57
CA ARG A 83 24.96 -6.11 -49.97
C ARG A 83 25.73 -7.44 -50.03
N ARG A 84 25.38 -8.38 -49.15
CA ARG A 84 25.49 -9.82 -49.45
C ARG A 84 24.41 -10.61 -48.71
N ASP A 85 23.72 -11.49 -49.44
CA ASP A 85 22.69 -12.39 -48.94
C ASP A 85 23.29 -13.59 -48.16
N GLY A 86 22.49 -14.27 -47.32
CA GLY A 86 23.00 -15.34 -46.44
C GLY A 86 21.97 -16.07 -45.56
N ASP A 87 20.98 -16.70 -46.19
CA ASP A 87 20.23 -17.91 -45.80
C ASP A 87 19.76 -18.22 -44.35
N ARG A 88 18.48 -18.63 -44.31
CA ARG A 88 17.77 -19.35 -43.24
C ARG A 88 18.41 -20.71 -42.93
N TYR A 89 18.58 -21.05 -41.64
CA TYR A 89 18.49 -22.43 -41.14
C TYR A 89 17.78 -22.53 -39.78
N GLU A 90 17.12 -23.66 -39.52
CA GLU A 90 16.44 -23.98 -38.26
C GLU A 90 17.29 -24.90 -37.34
N ARG A 91 16.78 -25.08 -36.11
CA ARG A 91 16.92 -26.25 -35.20
C ARG A 91 18.08 -26.33 -34.20
N ASP A 92 17.64 -26.54 -32.96
CA ASP A 92 18.08 -27.58 -32.01
C ASP A 92 19.57 -27.66 -31.64
N ARG A 93 19.92 -27.14 -30.45
CA ARG A 93 20.59 -27.92 -29.37
C ARG A 93 20.73 -27.18 -28.03
N ARG A 94 20.15 -27.80 -27.00
CA ARG A 94 20.65 -27.92 -25.62
C ARG A 94 20.56 -29.41 -25.24
N PRO A 95 21.16 -29.90 -24.14
CA PRO A 95 22.03 -29.22 -23.17
C PRO A 95 23.47 -29.77 -23.22
N ASP A 96 24.32 -29.34 -22.28
CA ASP A 96 25.15 -30.28 -21.51
C ASP A 96 25.56 -29.66 -20.15
N ASP A 97 25.81 -30.52 -19.17
CA ASP A 97 26.14 -30.18 -17.78
C ASP A 97 27.64 -30.39 -17.45
N ARG A 98 28.01 -30.12 -16.18
CA ARG A 98 29.33 -30.29 -15.49
C ARG A 98 30.19 -29.00 -15.48
N TYR A 99 30.99 -28.73 -14.45
CA TYR A 99 31.60 -29.66 -13.47
C TYR A 99 31.42 -29.27 -11.99
N GLU A 100 31.18 -30.30 -11.15
CA GLU A 100 31.56 -30.31 -9.73
C GLU A 100 33.11 -30.49 -9.60
N ARG A 101 33.79 -30.50 -8.44
CA ARG A 101 33.44 -30.49 -7.01
C ARG A 101 34.69 -30.03 -6.23
N ASP A 102 34.57 -29.62 -4.96
CA ASP A 102 35.36 -30.20 -3.83
C ASP A 102 35.27 -29.39 -2.52
N ARG A 103 34.60 -29.97 -1.51
CA ARG A 103 35.31 -30.62 -0.39
C ARG A 103 34.37 -31.43 0.51
N ARG A 104 34.97 -32.48 1.07
CA ARG A 104 34.47 -33.57 1.93
C ARG A 104 35.72 -34.14 2.62
N ASP A 105 35.69 -34.78 3.77
CA ASP A 105 34.64 -35.00 4.80
C ASP A 105 35.32 -34.75 6.16
N ASP A 106 34.55 -34.66 7.26
CA ASP A 106 35.00 -35.24 8.54
C ASP A 106 33.78 -35.68 9.37
N ASP A 107 33.89 -36.76 10.16
CA ASP A 107 32.72 -37.59 10.54
C ASP A 107 32.69 -38.00 12.03
N ARG A 108 31.47 -38.10 12.58
CA ARG A 108 31.07 -38.63 13.91
C ARG A 108 31.63 -37.97 15.18
N HIS A 109 30.69 -37.51 16.04
CA HIS A 109 30.31 -38.22 17.28
C HIS A 109 29.09 -37.54 17.95
N GLY A 110 28.45 -38.21 18.92
CA GLY A 110 27.54 -37.56 19.89
C GLY A 110 26.06 -37.92 19.77
N GLN A 111 25.56 -38.72 20.71
CA GLN A 111 24.16 -39.19 20.73
C GLN A 111 23.17 -38.10 21.22
N GLY A 112 22.06 -37.95 20.48
CA GLY A 112 20.70 -37.93 21.03
C GLY A 112 20.26 -36.82 22.01
N ARG A 113 19.32 -35.99 21.54
CA ARG A 113 18.17 -35.48 22.32
C ARG A 113 17.00 -35.16 21.38
N ARG A 114 15.77 -35.24 21.90
CA ARG A 114 14.53 -34.95 21.13
C ARG A 114 14.35 -33.44 20.97
N PRO A 115 13.88 -32.93 19.81
CA PRO A 115 13.26 -31.61 19.78
C PRO A 115 11.97 -31.63 20.62
N ARG A 116 11.81 -30.64 21.50
CA ARG A 116 10.49 -30.24 22.03
C ARG A 116 9.98 -29.08 21.17
N GLY A 117 8.66 -28.88 21.15
CA GLY A 117 8.01 -27.91 20.25
C GLY A 117 8.37 -26.44 20.54
N PRO A 118 8.21 -25.55 19.55
CA PRO A 118 8.60 -24.14 19.65
C PRO A 118 7.53 -23.29 20.33
N TYR A 119 7.67 -23.09 21.65
CA TYR A 119 7.08 -21.98 22.37
C TYR A 119 8.12 -21.43 23.37
N GLU A 120 8.02 -20.15 23.72
CA GLU A 120 8.89 -19.44 24.70
C GLU A 120 10.35 -19.12 24.30
N ARG A 121 10.49 -18.38 23.20
CA ARG A 121 11.41 -17.23 22.97
C ARG A 121 11.09 -16.63 21.59
N ASP A 122 11.20 -15.33 21.35
CA ASP A 122 12.04 -14.33 22.00
C ASP A 122 11.32 -13.12 22.62
N ARG A 123 11.92 -12.58 23.70
CA ARG A 123 11.81 -11.18 24.13
C ARG A 123 13.24 -10.67 24.35
N TRP A 124 13.77 -10.00 23.32
CA TRP A 124 15.01 -9.23 23.27
C TRP A 124 14.75 -8.11 22.25
N ASP A 125 15.13 -6.84 22.41
CA ASP A 125 15.77 -6.16 23.55
C ASP A 125 15.14 -4.78 23.67
N ASP A 126 14.68 -4.39 24.87
CA ASP A 126 14.21 -3.00 25.15
C ASP A 126 14.71 -2.49 26.52
N ASP A 127 15.80 -3.09 27.02
CA ASP A 127 16.40 -2.81 28.33
C ASP A 127 17.55 -1.77 28.23
N ARG A 128 17.31 -0.66 27.51
CA ARG A 128 18.28 0.45 27.45
C ARG A 128 17.70 1.87 27.55
N TYR A 129 16.63 2.06 28.31
CA TYR A 129 16.21 3.41 28.71
C TYR A 129 15.76 3.61 30.17
N GLU A 130 16.04 2.67 31.09
CA GLU A 130 15.76 2.89 32.52
C GLU A 130 16.93 2.54 33.47
N ARG A 131 18.03 3.29 33.35
CA ARG A 131 19.09 3.34 34.38
C ARG A 131 19.78 4.71 34.45
N ASP A 132 19.14 5.66 35.13
CA ASP A 132 19.81 6.80 35.81
C ASP A 132 18.82 7.56 36.74
N ARG A 133 18.13 6.82 37.62
CA ARG A 133 17.17 7.42 38.58
C ARG A 133 17.08 6.73 39.96
N ARG A 134 18.09 5.95 40.35
CA ARG A 134 18.14 5.27 41.67
C ARG A 134 19.52 5.32 42.34
N SER A 135 20.05 6.52 42.47
CA SER A 135 21.22 6.82 43.30
C SER A 135 21.25 8.29 43.68
N ASP A 136 20.35 8.71 44.60
CA ASP A 136 20.52 9.87 45.50
C ASP A 136 19.43 9.97 46.61
N GLU A 137 18.81 8.84 47.00
CA GLU A 137 17.86 8.78 48.13
C GLU A 137 18.41 7.95 49.30
N ARG A 138 19.61 8.28 49.80
CA ARG A 138 20.05 7.82 51.14
C ARG A 138 21.23 8.56 51.79
N TYR A 139 21.18 9.88 51.92
CA TYR A 139 21.84 10.61 53.02
C TYR A 139 21.27 12.03 53.12
N ASP A 140 20.20 12.21 53.90
CA ASP A 140 20.01 13.39 54.77
C ASP A 140 18.72 13.24 55.61
N ARG A 141 18.89 12.66 56.80
CA ARG A 141 18.01 12.88 57.94
C ARG A 141 18.80 12.62 59.20
N ASP A 142 19.36 13.70 59.76
CA ASP A 142 19.27 14.01 61.19
C ASP A 142 19.89 15.39 61.47
N ARG A 143 19.40 16.03 62.55
CA ARG A 143 19.92 17.21 63.26
C ARG A 143 19.37 18.59 62.87
N TRP A 144 19.07 19.37 63.92
CA TRP A 144 18.63 20.78 63.94
C TRP A 144 17.18 21.08 63.51
N ASP A 145 16.22 20.60 64.31
CA ASP A 145 15.31 21.58 64.93
C ASP A 145 16.12 22.42 65.94
N ASP A 146 15.97 23.75 65.94
CA ASP A 146 15.56 24.45 67.17
C ASP A 146 14.94 25.83 66.89
N ASP A 147 14.30 26.38 67.92
CA ASP A 147 13.22 27.37 67.95
C ASP A 147 13.19 28.62 67.03
N ARG A 148 12.02 28.77 66.39
CA ARG A 148 11.08 29.91 66.51
C ARG A 148 11.60 31.19 67.18
N TYR A 149 11.39 32.35 66.52
CA TYR A 149 10.26 33.25 66.84
C TYR A 149 10.19 34.42 65.85
N ASP A 150 8.99 34.77 65.39
CA ASP A 150 8.72 36.06 64.76
C ASP A 150 7.27 36.48 65.04
N ARG A 151 7.07 37.48 65.91
CA ARG A 151 5.77 38.09 66.22
C ARG A 151 5.89 39.40 67.01
N ASP A 152 5.36 40.45 66.41
CA ASP A 152 4.99 41.75 66.97
C ASP A 152 3.62 42.10 66.32
N PRO A 153 2.78 43.06 66.75
CA PRO A 153 2.98 44.04 67.84
C PRO A 153 1.79 44.27 68.81
N ARG A 154 2.08 44.96 69.94
CA ARG A 154 1.36 46.13 70.53
C ARG A 154 1.32 46.16 72.07
N SER A 155 1.40 47.38 72.63
CA SER A 155 0.92 47.85 73.96
C SER A 155 1.43 47.13 75.24
N GLU A 156 1.78 47.75 76.37
CA GLU A 156 2.11 49.15 76.79
C GLU A 156 2.62 49.07 78.26
N GLY A 157 3.22 50.07 78.91
CA GLY A 157 3.57 51.46 78.54
C GLY A 157 4.08 52.24 79.79
N ALA A 158 4.76 53.38 79.60
CA ALA A 158 5.44 54.21 80.63
C ALA A 158 6.64 53.51 81.35
N ASP A 159 7.58 54.19 82.04
CA ASP A 159 7.70 55.63 82.36
C ASP A 159 9.20 56.08 82.50
N ALA A 160 9.42 57.41 82.56
CA ALA A 160 10.55 58.23 83.07
C ALA A 160 12.03 57.72 83.09
N GLY A 161 12.99 58.58 82.68
CA GLY A 161 14.44 58.32 82.89
C GLY A 161 15.49 59.24 82.25
N ASP A 162 15.45 60.54 82.56
CA ASP A 162 16.50 61.59 82.46
C ASP A 162 17.50 61.76 81.27
N ALA A 163 17.71 63.05 80.99
CA ALA A 163 18.54 63.73 80.00
C ALA A 163 20.05 63.39 79.96
N HIS A 164 20.72 63.69 78.83
CA HIS A 164 21.63 64.86 78.75
C HIS A 164 22.16 65.21 77.33
N SER A 165 22.12 66.51 77.01
CA SER A 165 22.96 67.32 76.09
C SER A 165 23.83 66.72 74.96
N GLY A 166 23.76 67.34 73.77
CA GLY A 166 24.90 67.58 72.86
C GLY A 166 25.05 69.09 72.58
N PRO A 167 25.79 69.57 71.55
CA PRO A 167 26.73 68.90 70.63
C PRO A 167 28.16 69.48 70.77
N PRO A 168 29.08 69.33 69.79
CA PRO A 168 29.14 70.32 68.68
C PRO A 168 29.43 69.72 67.28
N ILE A 169 29.41 70.59 66.27
CA ILE A 169 29.41 70.26 64.83
C ILE A 169 30.83 70.34 64.24
N GLY A 170 31.22 69.35 63.42
CA GLY A 170 32.38 69.42 62.53
C GLY A 170 32.00 69.85 61.10
N PRO A 171 32.89 70.53 60.34
CA PRO A 171 32.58 71.05 59.02
C PRO A 171 32.45 69.96 57.93
N PRO A 172 31.61 70.17 56.90
CA PRO A 172 31.40 69.17 55.85
C PRO A 172 32.58 69.07 54.86
N GLY A 173 33.02 67.84 54.58
CA GLY A 173 33.98 67.55 53.50
C GLY A 173 33.36 67.72 52.11
N PRO A 174 34.17 67.96 51.05
CA PRO A 174 33.68 68.31 49.73
C PRO A 174 32.91 67.18 49.02
N SER A 175 31.82 67.56 48.34
CA SER A 175 30.94 66.63 47.63
C SER A 175 31.58 66.04 46.38
N GLY A 176 31.89 64.74 46.39
CA GLY A 176 32.33 64.00 45.21
C GLY A 176 31.23 63.89 44.12
N PRO A 177 31.59 63.81 42.83
CA PRO A 177 30.63 63.86 41.72
C PRO A 177 29.69 62.64 41.67
N PRO A 178 28.47 62.79 41.10
CA PRO A 178 27.38 61.82 41.27
C PRO A 178 27.59 60.50 40.50
N ARG A 179 28.23 59.51 41.17
CA ARG A 179 28.48 58.14 40.67
C ARG A 179 27.22 57.40 40.15
N ARG A 180 26.00 57.82 40.50
CA ARG A 180 24.74 57.12 40.18
C ARG A 180 24.41 56.97 38.68
N ARG A 181 24.91 57.83 37.77
CA ARG A 181 24.57 57.72 36.33
C ARG A 181 25.29 56.58 35.58
N ARG A 182 26.50 56.16 35.98
CA ARG A 182 27.22 55.06 35.30
C ARG A 182 26.59 53.69 35.58
N PHE A 183 26.23 53.40 36.83
CA PHE A 183 25.66 52.11 37.24
C PHE A 183 24.35 51.73 36.52
N ARG A 184 23.49 52.71 36.18
CA ARG A 184 22.25 52.43 35.40
C ARG A 184 22.55 51.90 33.99
N ARG A 185 23.60 52.40 33.32
CA ARG A 185 23.99 51.94 31.97
C ARG A 185 24.56 50.52 32.00
N PHE A 186 25.42 50.20 32.98
CA PHE A 186 25.94 48.83 33.15
C PHE A 186 24.84 47.82 33.50
N ARG A 187 23.86 48.18 34.35
CA ARG A 187 22.71 47.31 34.63
C ARG A 187 21.86 47.04 33.38
N LEU A 188 21.61 48.05 32.54
CA LEU A 188 20.87 47.85 31.28
C LEU A 188 21.65 46.95 30.31
N ALA A 189 22.96 47.17 30.15
CA ALA A 189 23.81 46.33 29.29
C ALA A 189 23.86 44.88 29.78
N ALA A 190 23.97 44.64 31.09
CA ALA A 190 23.94 43.30 31.67
C ALA A 190 22.58 42.60 31.46
N TRP A 191 21.46 43.31 31.60
CA TRP A 191 20.13 42.77 31.29
C TRP A 191 19.97 42.42 29.81
N ILE A 192 20.44 43.27 28.89
CA ILE A 192 20.41 42.99 27.45
C ILE A 192 21.28 41.77 27.11
N ALA A 193 22.48 41.66 27.70
CA ALA A 193 23.35 40.50 27.53
C ALA A 193 22.72 39.21 28.08
N LEU A 194 22.03 39.27 29.23
CA LEU A 194 21.35 38.13 29.82
C LEU A 194 20.13 37.68 28.98
N VAL A 195 19.36 38.62 28.43
CA VAL A 195 18.26 38.33 27.49
C VAL A 195 18.78 37.74 26.19
N LEU A 196 19.86 38.28 25.62
CA LEU A 196 20.48 37.70 24.43
C LEU A 196 21.04 36.29 24.70
N ALA A 197 21.67 36.06 25.85
CA ALA A 197 22.16 34.75 26.24
C ALA A 197 21.03 33.73 26.43
N SER A 198 19.91 34.11 27.08
CA SER A 198 18.76 33.21 27.24
C SER A 198 18.01 32.96 25.93
N VAL A 199 17.95 33.92 25.01
CA VAL A 199 17.47 33.70 23.63
C VAL A 199 18.39 32.74 22.88
N VAL A 200 19.71 32.92 22.93
CA VAL A 200 20.68 32.01 22.28
C VAL A 200 20.57 30.60 22.85
N VAL A 201 20.46 30.43 24.17
CA VAL A 201 20.27 29.13 24.83
C VAL A 201 18.93 28.50 24.43
N GLY A 202 17.84 29.26 24.45
CA GLY A 202 16.51 28.77 24.04
C GLY A 202 16.49 28.31 22.57
N VAL A 203 17.10 29.08 21.67
CA VAL A 203 17.27 28.69 20.25
C VAL A 203 18.14 27.44 20.13
N SER A 204 19.26 27.37 20.85
CA SER A 204 20.18 26.21 20.82
C SER A 204 19.49 24.92 21.28
N ILE A 205 18.69 24.98 22.35
CA ILE A 205 17.91 23.84 22.85
C ILE A 205 16.86 23.42 21.82
N ALA A 206 16.12 24.37 21.23
CA ALA A 206 15.10 24.09 20.21
C ALA A 206 15.68 23.50 18.90
N TRP A 207 16.94 23.82 18.57
CA TRP A 207 17.62 23.29 17.39
C TRP A 207 18.25 21.91 17.60
N VAL A 208 18.80 21.65 18.80
CA VAL A 208 19.60 20.43 19.06
C VAL A 208 18.77 19.29 19.68
N GLY A 209 17.69 19.58 20.42
CA GLY A 209 16.96 18.57 21.20
C GLY A 209 15.56 18.17 20.70
N GLY A 210 15.00 18.85 19.69
CA GLY A 210 13.65 18.57 19.19
C GLY A 210 13.59 17.53 18.06
N PRO A 211 12.40 16.94 17.78
CA PRO A 211 12.18 16.09 16.60
C PRO A 211 12.60 16.79 15.30
N PRO A 212 12.83 16.09 14.18
CA PRO A 212 13.28 16.71 12.94
C PRO A 212 12.21 17.62 12.34
N THR A 213 12.62 18.68 11.63
CA THR A 213 11.69 19.47 10.78
C THR A 213 11.35 18.73 9.49
N GLU A 214 10.25 19.12 8.84
CA GLU A 214 9.85 18.59 7.53
C GLU A 214 10.93 18.81 6.44
N ALA A 215 11.68 19.93 6.53
CA ALA A 215 12.80 20.21 5.63
C ALA A 215 13.96 19.22 5.83
N GLU A 216 14.37 18.98 7.08
CA GLU A 216 15.37 17.94 7.40
C GLU A 216 14.92 16.55 7.00
N LEU A 217 13.61 16.24 7.10
CA LEU A 217 13.06 14.97 6.64
C LEU A 217 13.10 14.86 5.13
N ARG A 218 12.74 15.90 4.36
CA ARG A 218 12.87 15.90 2.88
C ARG A 218 14.33 15.75 2.44
N GLU A 219 15.27 16.32 3.19
CA GLU A 219 16.71 16.14 2.96
C GLU A 219 17.14 14.68 3.21
N LYS A 220 16.87 14.15 4.41
CA LYS A 220 17.20 12.78 4.82
C LYS A 220 16.51 11.71 3.96
N ALA A 221 15.33 12.03 3.42
CA ALA A 221 14.59 11.17 2.50
C ALA A 221 15.11 11.21 1.05
N GLY A 222 16.01 12.15 0.70
CA GLY A 222 16.58 12.29 -0.64
C GLY A 222 15.71 13.08 -1.64
N LEU A 223 14.75 13.88 -1.16
CA LEU A 223 13.73 14.52 -2.01
C LEU A 223 14.13 15.90 -2.55
N LEU A 224 15.01 16.64 -1.89
CA LEU A 224 15.26 18.07 -2.19
C LEU A 224 15.79 18.37 -3.60
N ASN A 225 16.41 17.40 -4.27
CA ASN A 225 16.94 17.53 -5.64
C ASN A 225 16.44 16.40 -6.55
N LYS A 226 15.22 15.90 -6.28
CA LYS A 226 14.65 14.74 -6.97
C LYS A 226 13.60 15.20 -7.99
N ASP A 227 13.91 15.05 -9.27
CA ASP A 227 13.05 15.55 -10.35
C ASP A 227 11.68 14.84 -10.43
N ARG A 228 11.69 13.52 -10.16
CA ARG A 228 10.53 12.62 -10.30
C ARG A 228 10.46 11.62 -9.15
N LEU A 229 9.23 11.32 -8.69
CA LEU A 229 8.91 10.31 -7.68
C LEU A 229 8.43 9.04 -8.36
N LEU A 230 9.14 7.92 -8.17
CA LEU A 230 8.79 6.63 -8.75
C LEU A 230 7.90 5.88 -7.75
N VAL A 231 6.69 5.49 -8.17
CA VAL A 231 5.73 4.79 -7.33
C VAL A 231 5.32 3.46 -7.98
N GLY A 232 5.57 2.36 -7.25
CA GLY A 232 5.12 1.03 -7.66
C GLY A 232 3.63 0.85 -7.36
N VAL A 233 2.84 0.59 -8.39
CA VAL A 233 1.38 0.42 -8.32
C VAL A 233 0.93 -0.84 -9.05
N LYS A 234 -0.24 -1.40 -8.70
CA LYS A 234 -0.84 -2.47 -9.51
C LYS A 234 -1.31 -1.94 -10.86
N GLU A 235 -1.42 -2.82 -11.86
CA GLU A 235 -1.88 -2.46 -13.20
C GLU A 235 -3.18 -3.13 -13.63
N ASP A 236 -3.68 -4.11 -12.87
CA ASP A 236 -4.72 -5.04 -13.30
C ASP A 236 -5.98 -5.09 -12.42
N THR A 237 -6.17 -4.12 -11.52
CA THR A 237 -7.27 -4.12 -10.53
C THR A 237 -8.27 -2.99 -10.79
N PRO A 238 -9.43 -3.26 -11.44
CA PRO A 238 -10.42 -2.23 -11.76
C PRO A 238 -10.88 -1.45 -10.52
N GLY A 239 -10.95 -0.12 -10.64
CA GLY A 239 -11.28 0.77 -9.52
C GLY A 239 -10.12 1.04 -8.55
N ILE A 240 -9.19 0.09 -8.36
CA ILE A 240 -8.10 0.21 -7.37
C ILE A 240 -6.80 0.72 -7.99
N ALA A 241 -6.27 0.02 -9.00
CA ALA A 241 -5.17 0.48 -9.83
C ALA A 241 -5.18 -0.28 -11.17
N LEU A 242 -5.71 0.38 -12.20
CA LEU A 242 -5.86 -0.19 -13.54
C LEU A 242 -5.09 0.65 -14.56
N ARG A 243 -4.25 -0.01 -15.37
CA ARG A 243 -3.67 0.54 -16.59
C ARG A 243 -4.40 -0.10 -17.77
N LYS A 244 -5.13 0.71 -18.54
CA LYS A 244 -5.89 0.17 -19.68
C LYS A 244 -4.98 -0.16 -20.86
N PRO A 245 -5.31 -1.17 -21.69
CA PRO A 245 -4.56 -1.49 -22.90
C PRO A 245 -4.43 -0.28 -23.83
N GLY A 246 -3.20 0.08 -24.18
CA GLY A 246 -2.89 1.23 -25.05
C GLY A 246 -2.83 2.59 -24.34
N GLU A 247 -3.21 2.69 -23.06
CA GLU A 247 -3.00 3.90 -22.25
C GLU A 247 -1.65 3.83 -21.50
N THR A 248 -0.97 4.97 -21.40
CA THR A 248 0.25 5.13 -20.58
C THR A 248 -0.06 5.52 -19.14
N GLY A 249 -1.30 5.94 -18.86
CA GLY A 249 -1.76 6.33 -17.53
C GLY A 249 -2.33 5.15 -16.73
N PHE A 250 -2.29 5.31 -15.42
CA PHE A 250 -2.97 4.45 -14.44
C PHE A 250 -4.16 5.23 -13.85
N ALA A 251 -5.22 4.53 -13.45
CA ALA A 251 -6.35 5.13 -12.74
C ALA A 251 -6.89 4.18 -11.66
N GLY A 252 -7.30 4.74 -10.52
CA GLY A 252 -7.87 3.99 -9.41
C GLY A 252 -7.59 4.64 -8.06
N PHE A 253 -8.15 4.06 -7.00
CA PHE A 253 -7.99 4.53 -5.63
C PHE A 253 -6.52 4.64 -5.19
N ASP A 254 -5.69 3.62 -5.38
CA ASP A 254 -4.27 3.64 -5.01
C ASP A 254 -3.50 4.73 -5.78
N ILE A 255 -3.96 5.10 -6.97
CA ILE A 255 -3.37 6.15 -7.82
C ILE A 255 -3.67 7.55 -7.28
N ASP A 256 -4.91 7.81 -6.90
CA ASP A 256 -5.30 9.07 -6.26
C ASP A 256 -4.64 9.23 -4.87
N ILE A 257 -4.55 8.14 -4.08
CA ILE A 257 -3.83 8.12 -2.80
C ILE A 257 -2.33 8.40 -3.01
N ALA A 258 -1.70 7.83 -4.04
CA ALA A 258 -0.32 8.12 -4.37
C ALA A 258 -0.11 9.59 -4.79
N TYR A 259 -1.03 10.18 -5.56
CA TYR A 259 -0.97 11.61 -5.90
C TYR A 259 -1.18 12.52 -4.68
N MET A 260 -2.11 12.18 -3.77
CA MET A 260 -2.33 12.88 -2.51
C MET A 260 -1.06 12.93 -1.66
N ILE A 261 -0.36 11.79 -1.53
CA ILE A 261 0.91 11.69 -0.79
C ILE A 261 2.01 12.46 -1.54
N ALA A 262 2.12 12.31 -2.85
CA ALA A 262 3.13 13.00 -3.67
C ALA A 262 3.02 14.53 -3.57
N ALA A 263 1.80 15.07 -3.51
CA ALA A 263 1.55 16.50 -3.34
C ALA A 263 2.09 17.03 -1.99
N ASP A 264 1.87 16.32 -0.88
CA ASP A 264 2.41 16.69 0.43
C ASP A 264 3.95 16.51 0.50
N LEU A 265 4.49 15.52 -0.21
CA LEU A 265 5.94 15.37 -0.41
C LEU A 265 6.55 16.52 -1.24
N GLY A 266 5.74 17.25 -2.02
CA GLY A 266 6.15 18.42 -2.82
C GLY A 266 6.24 18.18 -4.33
N PHE A 267 5.77 17.04 -4.83
CA PHE A 267 5.76 16.69 -6.25
C PHE A 267 4.43 17.06 -6.91
N ARG A 268 4.50 17.69 -8.09
CA ARG A 268 3.32 17.89 -8.95
C ARG A 268 2.92 16.58 -9.66
N PRO A 269 1.68 16.45 -10.17
CA PRO A 269 1.27 15.26 -10.93
C PRO A 269 2.13 14.93 -12.15
N ASP A 270 2.74 15.93 -12.80
CA ASP A 270 3.67 15.73 -13.93
C ASP A 270 5.06 15.21 -13.49
N GLN A 271 5.33 15.12 -12.19
CA GLN A 271 6.57 14.63 -11.58
C GLN A 271 6.41 13.28 -10.86
N VAL A 272 5.29 12.57 -11.04
CA VAL A 272 5.08 11.23 -10.48
C VAL A 272 5.09 10.23 -11.64
N ASP A 273 5.92 9.19 -11.53
CA ASP A 273 5.93 8.06 -12.45
C ASP A 273 5.34 6.83 -11.78
N PHE A 274 4.30 6.27 -12.39
CA PHE A 274 3.70 5.01 -11.97
C PHE A 274 4.32 3.85 -12.75
N LEU A 275 4.88 2.89 -12.01
CA LEU A 275 5.50 1.69 -12.57
C LEU A 275 4.75 0.45 -12.08
N SER A 276 4.51 -0.52 -12.97
CA SER A 276 3.73 -1.73 -12.65
C SER A 276 4.50 -2.64 -11.70
N ILE A 277 3.93 -2.96 -10.52
CA ILE A 277 4.54 -3.85 -9.53
C ILE A 277 3.71 -5.11 -9.28
N GLU A 278 4.37 -6.27 -9.41
CA GLU A 278 3.77 -7.57 -9.13
C GLU A 278 3.74 -7.85 -7.62
N THR A 279 2.82 -8.71 -7.19
CA THR A 279 2.45 -8.90 -5.77
C THR A 279 3.63 -9.29 -4.88
N GLU A 280 4.60 -10.03 -5.44
CA GLU A 280 5.80 -10.55 -4.76
C GLU A 280 6.98 -9.56 -4.69
N ASP A 281 7.03 -8.53 -5.54
CA ASP A 281 8.11 -7.54 -5.54
C ASP A 281 7.84 -6.32 -4.64
N ARG A 282 6.60 -6.17 -4.12
CA ARG A 282 6.18 -5.05 -3.26
C ARG A 282 7.05 -4.86 -2.01
N ALA A 283 7.61 -5.94 -1.47
CA ALA A 283 8.58 -5.89 -0.37
C ALA A 283 9.95 -5.35 -0.84
N ARG A 284 10.46 -5.89 -1.94
CA ARG A 284 11.75 -5.51 -2.57
C ARG A 284 11.73 -4.13 -3.25
N MET A 285 10.53 -3.54 -3.40
CA MET A 285 10.28 -2.26 -4.10
C MET A 285 10.82 -2.26 -5.53
N GLN A 286 10.67 -3.38 -6.26
CA GLN A 286 11.05 -3.49 -7.68
C GLN A 286 9.80 -3.45 -8.56
N ALA A 287 9.63 -2.41 -9.36
CA ALA A 287 8.57 -2.33 -10.36
C ALA A 287 9.17 -2.51 -11.76
N ARG A 288 8.34 -2.80 -12.78
CA ARG A 288 8.80 -2.81 -14.18
C ARG A 288 8.58 -1.45 -14.84
N ASP A 289 9.59 -0.99 -15.57
CA ASP A 289 9.49 0.17 -16.45
C ASP A 289 8.76 -0.17 -17.77
N THR A 290 8.70 0.80 -18.69
CA THR A 290 8.05 0.64 -20.00
C THR A 290 8.68 -0.43 -20.89
N ASP A 291 9.95 -0.74 -20.64
CA ASP A 291 10.75 -1.69 -21.42
C ASP A 291 10.78 -3.08 -20.75
N GLY A 292 10.12 -3.21 -19.58
CA GLY A 292 10.02 -4.44 -18.79
C GLY A 292 11.18 -4.67 -17.83
N THR A 293 12.10 -3.71 -17.68
CA THR A 293 13.26 -3.81 -16.79
C THR A 293 12.83 -3.54 -15.35
N PHE A 294 13.38 -4.29 -14.39
CA PHE A 294 13.14 -4.02 -12.97
C PHE A 294 13.90 -2.79 -12.51
N VAL A 295 13.15 -1.81 -11.98
CA VAL A 295 13.63 -0.54 -11.44
C VAL A 295 13.18 -0.42 -9.98
N LYS A 296 14.07 0.06 -9.10
CA LYS A 296 13.71 0.34 -7.71
C LYS A 296 12.84 1.61 -7.63
N VAL A 297 11.66 1.48 -7.03
CA VAL A 297 10.76 2.61 -6.75
C VAL A 297 11.02 3.25 -5.37
N ASP A 298 10.55 4.48 -5.18
CA ASP A 298 10.68 5.22 -3.92
C ASP A 298 9.56 4.88 -2.94
N LEU A 299 8.36 4.59 -3.45
CA LEU A 299 7.17 4.18 -2.70
C LEU A 299 6.49 3.00 -3.41
N VAL A 300 5.75 2.19 -2.65
CA VAL A 300 4.81 1.20 -3.20
C VAL A 300 3.42 1.46 -2.63
N VAL A 301 2.49 1.85 -3.51
CA VAL A 301 1.06 2.02 -3.23
C VAL A 301 0.33 0.99 -4.10
N ALA A 302 0.32 -0.24 -3.62
CA ALA A 302 -0.10 -1.41 -4.39
C ALA A 302 -0.81 -2.43 -3.48
N THR A 303 -1.87 -2.00 -2.81
CA THR A 303 -2.79 -2.86 -2.04
C THR A 303 -2.06 -3.74 -1.01
N PHE A 304 -1.04 -3.18 -0.34
CA PHE A 304 -0.03 -3.94 0.38
C PHE A 304 -0.39 -4.08 1.86
N SER A 305 -0.96 -5.22 2.20
CA SER A 305 -1.45 -5.46 3.56
C SER A 305 -0.33 -5.63 4.60
N VAL A 306 -0.53 -5.01 5.75
CA VAL A 306 0.37 -5.03 6.90
C VAL A 306 0.23 -6.36 7.65
N THR A 307 1.33 -7.10 7.80
CA THR A 307 1.37 -8.33 8.62
C THR A 307 2.60 -8.35 9.54
N PRO A 308 2.63 -9.14 10.62
CA PRO A 308 3.80 -9.25 11.51
C PRO A 308 5.07 -9.68 10.77
N GLU A 309 4.95 -10.63 9.85
CA GLU A 309 6.08 -11.15 9.06
C GLU A 309 6.63 -10.08 8.11
N ARG A 310 5.75 -9.30 7.47
CA ARG A 310 6.15 -8.19 6.59
C ARG A 310 6.69 -7.00 7.39
N LYS A 311 6.26 -6.77 8.64
CA LYS A 311 6.86 -5.78 9.56
C LYS A 311 8.25 -6.17 10.06
N ALA A 312 8.56 -7.47 10.07
CA ALA A 312 9.86 -7.99 10.51
C ALA A 312 10.94 -7.96 9.42
N ASP A 313 10.57 -7.70 8.16
CA ASP A 313 11.50 -7.54 7.04
C ASP A 313 12.13 -6.13 7.06
N PRO A 314 13.46 -5.99 7.25
CA PRO A 314 14.13 -4.68 7.31
C PRO A 314 14.16 -3.94 5.96
N SER A 315 13.73 -4.58 4.85
CA SER A 315 13.51 -3.92 3.57
C SER A 315 12.14 -3.24 3.45
N VAL A 316 11.22 -3.50 4.39
CA VAL A 316 9.84 -2.99 4.39
C VAL A 316 9.64 -1.93 5.47
N GLY A 317 9.13 -0.76 5.07
CA GLY A 317 8.76 0.33 5.96
C GLY A 317 7.33 0.79 5.68
N PHE A 318 6.36 0.11 6.31
CA PHE A 318 4.95 0.49 6.20
C PHE A 318 4.65 1.82 6.90
N SER A 319 3.91 2.68 6.22
CA SER A 319 3.16 3.78 6.84
C SER A 319 2.05 3.27 7.78
N THR A 320 1.35 4.21 8.43
CA THR A 320 -0.03 3.97 8.89
C THR A 320 -0.92 3.51 7.71
N PRO A 321 -1.96 2.68 7.93
CA PRO A 321 -2.85 2.24 6.85
C PRO A 321 -3.58 3.40 6.15
N TYR A 322 -3.93 3.20 4.88
CA TYR A 322 -4.78 4.10 4.08
C TYR A 322 -6.09 3.47 3.63
N LEU A 323 -6.26 2.15 3.74
CA LEU A 323 -7.54 1.46 3.56
C LEU A 323 -7.66 0.25 4.51
N TYR A 324 -8.90 -0.05 4.91
CA TYR A 324 -9.29 -1.31 5.56
C TYR A 324 -10.29 -2.05 4.65
N THR A 325 -10.00 -3.33 4.39
CA THR A 325 -10.81 -4.27 3.59
C THR A 325 -10.71 -5.65 4.24
N GLU A 326 -11.55 -6.61 3.86
CA GLU A 326 -11.45 -8.00 4.32
C GLU A 326 -11.11 -8.95 3.16
N GLN A 327 -10.74 -10.20 3.46
CA GLN A 327 -10.64 -11.23 2.43
C GLN A 327 -12.03 -11.72 2.04
N SER A 328 -12.24 -12.00 0.76
CA SER A 328 -13.53 -12.36 0.17
C SER A 328 -13.39 -13.47 -0.88
N VAL A 329 -14.52 -13.92 -1.44
CA VAL A 329 -14.57 -14.88 -2.54
C VAL A 329 -15.44 -14.36 -3.67
N VAL A 330 -15.02 -14.58 -4.91
CA VAL A 330 -15.87 -14.47 -6.11
C VAL A 330 -16.00 -15.84 -6.77
N THR A 331 -17.19 -16.15 -7.25
CA THR A 331 -17.46 -17.27 -8.16
C THR A 331 -18.18 -16.76 -9.42
N ARG A 332 -18.44 -17.63 -10.40
CA ARG A 332 -19.34 -17.30 -11.51
C ARG A 332 -20.78 -17.17 -10.99
N SER A 333 -21.62 -16.37 -11.65
CA SER A 333 -23.04 -16.25 -11.26
C SER A 333 -23.81 -17.59 -11.34
N ASP A 334 -23.32 -18.54 -12.16
CA ASP A 334 -23.87 -19.89 -12.37
C ASP A 334 -23.24 -20.97 -11.46
N TYR A 335 -22.48 -20.58 -10.44
CA TYR A 335 -21.91 -21.50 -9.47
C TYR A 335 -23.02 -22.23 -8.68
N PRO A 336 -22.93 -23.55 -8.44
CA PRO A 336 -24.05 -24.31 -7.84
C PRO A 336 -24.43 -23.91 -6.43
N ASP A 337 -23.46 -23.40 -5.65
CA ASP A 337 -23.67 -22.95 -4.28
C ASP A 337 -23.94 -21.43 -4.30
N ASP A 338 -25.20 -21.01 -4.14
CA ASP A 338 -25.64 -19.61 -4.30
C ASP A 338 -24.97 -18.61 -3.33
N ASN A 339 -24.34 -19.08 -2.25
CA ASN A 339 -23.69 -18.27 -1.23
C ASN A 339 -22.49 -19.05 -0.60
N VAL A 340 -21.29 -18.47 -0.64
CA VAL A 340 -20.04 -19.04 -0.09
C VAL A 340 -19.60 -18.21 1.11
N THR A 341 -20.05 -18.61 2.30
CA THR A 341 -19.88 -17.90 3.57
C THR A 341 -18.62 -18.32 4.36
N SER A 342 -17.69 -19.06 3.75
CA SER A 342 -16.42 -19.44 4.37
C SER A 342 -15.43 -20.02 3.36
N LEU A 343 -14.13 -19.96 3.64
CA LEU A 343 -13.11 -20.70 2.87
C LEU A 343 -13.31 -22.23 2.97
N GLY A 344 -13.91 -22.73 4.04
CA GLY A 344 -14.19 -24.16 4.26
C GLY A 344 -15.08 -24.79 3.19
N GLN A 345 -16.06 -24.04 2.68
CA GLN A 345 -16.96 -24.49 1.60
C GLN A 345 -16.26 -24.64 0.24
N LEU A 346 -15.01 -24.18 0.12
CA LEU A 346 -14.18 -24.34 -1.07
C LEU A 346 -13.25 -25.57 -1.00
N GLU A 347 -13.36 -26.43 0.03
CA GLU A 347 -12.59 -27.68 0.07
C GLU A 347 -12.90 -28.58 -1.15
N GLY A 348 -11.84 -29.07 -1.80
CA GLY A 348 -11.94 -29.84 -3.05
C GLY A 348 -12.27 -29.02 -4.31
N LYS A 349 -12.52 -27.71 -4.20
CA LYS A 349 -12.76 -26.80 -5.35
C LYS A 349 -11.45 -26.23 -5.89
N ARG A 350 -11.42 -25.82 -7.17
CA ARG A 350 -10.28 -25.16 -7.81
C ARG A 350 -10.27 -23.66 -7.52
N VAL A 351 -9.62 -23.27 -6.43
CA VAL A 351 -9.51 -21.87 -6.01
C VAL A 351 -8.26 -21.21 -6.59
N CYS A 352 -8.40 -19.98 -7.09
CA CYS A 352 -7.28 -19.16 -7.58
C CYS A 352 -7.05 -17.92 -6.69
N SER A 353 -5.80 -17.50 -6.54
CA SER A 353 -5.43 -16.29 -5.79
C SER A 353 -4.09 -15.71 -6.27
N LEU A 354 -3.74 -14.52 -5.78
CA LEU A 354 -2.46 -13.87 -6.06
C LEU A 354 -1.29 -14.59 -5.38
N GLY A 355 -0.20 -14.81 -6.13
CA GLY A 355 1.07 -15.33 -5.61
C GLY A 355 1.59 -14.49 -4.44
N THR A 356 2.07 -15.14 -3.38
CA THR A 356 2.57 -14.52 -2.12
C THR A 356 1.59 -13.62 -1.35
N SER A 357 0.31 -13.61 -1.71
CA SER A 357 -0.70 -12.83 -0.99
C SER A 357 -0.97 -13.38 0.42
N THR A 358 -1.52 -12.51 1.28
CA THR A 358 -2.16 -12.88 2.54
C THR A 358 -3.33 -13.82 2.28
N SER A 359 -4.14 -13.49 1.26
CA SER A 359 -5.34 -14.26 0.91
C SER A 359 -5.03 -15.72 0.52
N LEU A 360 -3.96 -15.95 -0.26
CA LEU A 360 -3.41 -17.28 -0.57
C LEU A 360 -2.83 -17.99 0.65
N THR A 361 -2.29 -17.22 1.61
CA THR A 361 -1.76 -17.74 2.87
C THR A 361 -2.87 -18.23 3.78
N GLU A 362 -3.95 -17.46 3.96
CA GLU A 362 -5.11 -17.91 4.75
C GLU A 362 -5.85 -19.08 4.09
N LEU A 363 -6.01 -19.06 2.75
CA LEU A 363 -6.58 -20.18 1.99
C LEU A 363 -5.86 -21.52 2.28
N LYS A 364 -4.52 -21.51 2.30
CA LYS A 364 -3.68 -22.68 2.61
C LYS A 364 -3.71 -23.11 4.07
N LYS A 365 -4.09 -22.22 5.01
CA LYS A 365 -4.33 -22.58 6.42
C LYS A 365 -5.73 -23.17 6.61
N ALA A 366 -6.73 -22.62 5.92
CA ALA A 366 -8.15 -22.94 6.12
C ALA A 366 -8.56 -24.30 5.52
N ILE A 367 -8.07 -24.66 4.33
CA ILE A 367 -8.45 -25.89 3.63
C ILE A 367 -7.27 -26.60 2.98
N LYS A 368 -7.40 -27.92 2.77
CA LYS A 368 -6.43 -28.73 2.02
C LYS A 368 -6.70 -28.63 0.52
N VAL A 369 -6.25 -27.53 -0.08
CA VAL A 369 -6.32 -27.27 -1.52
C VAL A 369 -4.92 -27.20 -2.14
N ASP A 370 -4.81 -27.51 -3.43
CA ASP A 370 -3.69 -27.09 -4.27
C ASP A 370 -4.13 -25.84 -5.05
N PRO A 371 -3.84 -24.62 -4.57
CA PRO A 371 -4.42 -23.40 -5.10
C PRO A 371 -3.66 -22.92 -6.33
N ILE A 372 -4.40 -22.45 -7.33
CA ILE A 372 -3.81 -21.84 -8.52
C ILE A 372 -3.31 -20.45 -8.14
N ALA A 373 -1.99 -20.22 -8.25
CA ALA A 373 -1.38 -18.93 -7.98
C ALA A 373 -1.07 -18.20 -9.29
N GLU A 374 -1.50 -16.94 -9.39
CA GLU A 374 -1.21 -16.04 -10.51
C GLU A 374 -0.45 -14.80 -10.04
N LEU A 375 0.35 -14.19 -10.92
CA LEU A 375 1.02 -12.90 -10.65
C LEU A 375 0.02 -11.73 -10.69
N LEU A 376 -0.99 -11.85 -11.54
CA LEU A 376 -2.04 -10.88 -11.83
C LEU A 376 -3.41 -11.49 -11.49
N ILE A 377 -4.25 -10.76 -10.75
CA ILE A 377 -5.56 -11.25 -10.27
C ILE A 377 -6.58 -11.33 -11.41
N SER A 378 -6.45 -10.46 -12.42
CA SER A 378 -7.14 -10.56 -13.71
C SER A 378 -7.00 -11.94 -14.35
N LYS A 379 -5.84 -12.62 -14.23
CA LYS A 379 -5.65 -13.99 -14.76
C LYS A 379 -6.40 -15.05 -13.97
N CYS A 380 -6.62 -14.86 -12.66
CA CYS A 380 -7.55 -15.70 -11.92
C CYS A 380 -9.00 -15.50 -12.39
N VAL A 381 -9.42 -14.26 -12.68
CA VAL A 381 -10.79 -13.96 -13.12
C VAL A 381 -11.05 -14.42 -14.56
N ASP A 382 -10.08 -14.27 -15.47
CA ASP A 382 -10.19 -14.74 -16.86
C ASP A 382 -10.28 -16.28 -16.95
N ARG A 383 -9.74 -17.02 -15.97
CA ARG A 383 -9.90 -18.48 -15.87
C ARG A 383 -11.35 -18.93 -15.60
N PHE A 384 -12.28 -18.03 -15.29
CA PHE A 384 -13.72 -18.34 -15.34
C PHE A 384 -14.23 -18.47 -16.78
N ALA A 385 -13.68 -17.72 -17.73
CA ALA A 385 -14.08 -17.73 -19.14
C ALA A 385 -13.50 -18.92 -19.94
N ASP A 386 -12.36 -19.46 -19.49
CA ASP A 386 -11.74 -20.71 -20.00
C ASP A 386 -12.61 -21.98 -19.78
N GLY A 387 -13.83 -21.84 -19.23
CA GLY A 387 -14.77 -22.91 -18.86
C GLY A 387 -15.17 -23.92 -19.95
N LEU A 388 -14.85 -23.65 -21.22
CA LEU A 388 -15.03 -24.61 -22.33
C LEU A 388 -13.91 -25.66 -22.42
N ALA A 389 -12.78 -25.47 -21.72
CA ALA A 389 -11.68 -26.44 -21.62
C ALA A 389 -11.56 -26.96 -20.18
N ALA A 390 -12.19 -28.10 -19.89
CA ALA A 390 -12.39 -28.67 -18.55
C ALA A 390 -11.16 -28.64 -17.61
N ASN A 391 -9.94 -28.78 -18.14
CA ASN A 391 -8.72 -28.81 -17.33
C ASN A 391 -8.16 -27.43 -16.94
N ARG A 392 -8.74 -26.30 -17.38
CA ARG A 392 -8.21 -24.94 -17.08
C ARG A 392 -9.08 -24.05 -16.18
N ALA A 393 -10.39 -24.33 -16.11
CA ALA A 393 -11.35 -23.52 -15.37
C ALA A 393 -11.07 -23.44 -13.86
N VAL A 394 -11.38 -22.30 -13.25
CA VAL A 394 -11.43 -22.14 -11.79
C VAL A 394 -12.88 -22.13 -11.30
N ASP A 395 -13.08 -22.62 -10.08
CA ASP A 395 -14.38 -22.64 -9.40
C ASP A 395 -14.62 -21.34 -8.62
N ALA A 396 -13.56 -20.81 -8.01
CA ALA A 396 -13.58 -19.61 -7.19
C ALA A 396 -12.27 -18.83 -7.32
N VAL A 397 -12.33 -17.53 -7.04
CA VAL A 397 -11.17 -16.64 -6.88
C VAL A 397 -11.27 -16.00 -5.50
N THR A 398 -10.18 -15.97 -4.73
CA THR A 398 -10.15 -15.31 -3.42
C THR A 398 -9.00 -14.31 -3.32
N THR A 399 -9.34 -13.08 -2.95
CA THR A 399 -8.42 -12.06 -2.46
C THR A 399 -9.23 -10.98 -1.73
N ASP A 400 -8.67 -9.80 -1.53
CA ASP A 400 -9.26 -8.74 -0.74
C ASP A 400 -10.52 -8.17 -1.45
N ALA A 401 -11.58 -7.88 -0.70
CA ALA A 401 -12.90 -7.49 -1.22
C ALA A 401 -12.84 -6.26 -2.13
N ALA A 402 -12.05 -5.26 -1.77
CA ALA A 402 -11.77 -4.09 -2.61
C ALA A 402 -11.24 -4.45 -4.02
N LEU A 403 -10.45 -5.52 -4.16
CA LEU A 403 -9.94 -5.98 -5.46
C LEU A 403 -11.01 -6.75 -6.25
N LEU A 404 -11.72 -7.66 -5.58
CA LEU A 404 -12.73 -8.51 -6.23
C LEU A 404 -13.95 -7.71 -6.69
N ALA A 405 -14.36 -6.71 -5.91
CA ALA A 405 -15.49 -5.84 -6.22
C ALA A 405 -15.31 -5.08 -7.54
N GLY A 406 -14.08 -4.74 -7.91
CA GLY A 406 -13.71 -4.15 -9.19
C GLY A 406 -14.10 -5.02 -10.39
N PHE A 407 -13.81 -6.33 -10.34
CA PHE A 407 -14.14 -7.27 -11.40
C PHE A 407 -15.65 -7.58 -11.48
N VAL A 408 -16.34 -7.58 -10.35
CA VAL A 408 -17.80 -7.77 -10.31
C VAL A 408 -18.54 -6.55 -10.90
N ALA A 409 -17.95 -5.35 -10.80
CA ALA A 409 -18.46 -4.12 -11.42
C ALA A 409 -18.17 -4.01 -12.94
N GLU A 410 -17.34 -4.87 -13.54
CA GLU A 410 -17.05 -4.82 -14.98
C GLU A 410 -18.28 -5.18 -15.84
N PRO A 411 -18.71 -4.32 -16.80
CA PRO A 411 -19.84 -4.61 -17.66
C PRO A 411 -19.72 -5.93 -18.42
N GLY A 412 -20.67 -6.84 -18.21
CA GLY A 412 -20.75 -8.13 -18.90
C GLY A 412 -20.04 -9.29 -18.19
N ARG A 413 -19.26 -9.06 -17.12
CA ARG A 413 -18.80 -10.16 -16.25
C ARG A 413 -20.02 -10.77 -15.55
N LYS A 414 -20.11 -12.11 -15.57
CA LYS A 414 -21.13 -12.88 -14.83
C LYS A 414 -20.49 -13.50 -13.59
N LEU A 415 -20.29 -12.66 -12.59
CA LEU A 415 -19.66 -13.02 -11.33
C LEU A 415 -20.67 -12.90 -10.17
N ARG A 416 -20.31 -13.45 -9.02
CA ARG A 416 -21.01 -13.27 -7.74
C ARG A 416 -19.95 -13.08 -6.66
N HIS A 417 -20.06 -12.00 -5.90
CA HIS A 417 -19.23 -11.74 -4.73
C HIS A 417 -19.88 -12.37 -3.50
N HIS A 418 -19.06 -12.95 -2.62
CA HIS A 418 -19.47 -13.56 -1.37
C HIS A 418 -18.61 -13.02 -0.24
N ASP A 419 -19.28 -12.55 0.81
CA ASP A 419 -18.69 -12.34 2.13
C ASP A 419 -18.45 -13.71 2.79
N ILE A 420 -17.23 -13.95 3.26
CA ILE A 420 -16.80 -15.19 3.91
C ILE A 420 -16.73 -15.08 5.44
N ALA A 421 -17.23 -13.99 6.02
CA ALA A 421 -17.29 -13.70 7.46
C ALA A 421 -15.93 -13.90 8.17
N LEU A 422 -14.84 -13.46 7.53
CA LEU A 422 -13.49 -13.61 8.06
C LEU A 422 -13.14 -12.39 8.92
N GLU A 423 -13.20 -12.53 10.24
CA GLU A 423 -12.91 -11.48 11.26
C GLU A 423 -11.55 -10.75 11.14
N LYS A 424 -10.69 -11.16 10.20
CA LYS A 424 -9.35 -10.62 9.96
C LYS A 424 -9.41 -9.49 8.94
N THR A 425 -9.46 -8.25 9.42
CA THR A 425 -9.26 -7.06 8.57
C THR A 425 -7.85 -7.04 7.94
N GLU A 426 -7.79 -6.88 6.62
CA GLU A 426 -6.56 -6.62 5.86
C GLU A 426 -6.32 -5.10 5.79
N MET A 427 -5.21 -4.65 6.38
CA MET A 427 -4.87 -3.23 6.48
C MET A 427 -3.87 -2.82 5.40
N TRP A 428 -4.28 -2.09 4.36
CA TRP A 428 -3.38 -1.64 3.30
C TRP A 428 -2.57 -0.41 3.73
N ALA A 429 -1.25 -0.47 3.60
CA ALA A 429 -0.33 0.64 3.88
C ALA A 429 0.68 0.85 2.76
N VAL A 430 1.32 2.02 2.74
CA VAL A 430 2.37 2.35 1.77
C VAL A 430 3.70 1.80 2.26
N ASN A 431 4.45 1.11 1.40
CA ASN A 431 5.84 0.74 1.73
C ASN A 431 6.80 1.82 1.21
N ALA A 432 7.51 2.48 2.13
CA ALA A 432 8.62 3.41 1.86
C ALA A 432 10.01 2.76 2.07
N GLY A 433 10.01 1.44 2.33
CA GLY A 433 11.20 0.64 2.59
C GLY A 433 11.99 1.08 3.81
N SER A 434 13.30 0.85 3.79
CA SER A 434 14.21 1.28 4.85
C SER A 434 14.40 2.80 4.96
N ASN A 435 13.76 3.61 4.10
CA ASN A 435 13.80 5.07 4.17
C ASN A 435 12.85 5.61 5.26
N GLY A 436 13.27 5.50 6.52
CA GLY A 436 12.48 5.94 7.67
C GLY A 436 12.09 7.43 7.63
N ALA A 437 12.89 8.30 6.99
CA ALA A 437 12.55 9.71 6.81
C ALA A 437 11.40 9.91 5.82
N LEU A 438 11.41 9.19 4.69
CA LEU A 438 10.32 9.18 3.73
C LEU A 438 9.04 8.60 4.34
N ARG A 439 9.15 7.50 5.10
CA ARG A 439 8.02 6.91 5.84
C ARG A 439 7.35 7.94 6.77
N THR A 440 8.13 8.65 7.58
CA THR A 440 7.62 9.71 8.47
C THR A 440 6.90 10.84 7.73
N LEU A 441 7.33 11.17 6.50
CA LEU A 441 6.62 12.14 5.64
C LEU A 441 5.33 11.57 5.04
N VAL A 442 5.30 10.29 4.67
CA VAL A 442 4.07 9.60 4.22
C VAL A 442 3.05 9.52 5.37
N ASP A 443 3.50 9.21 6.58
CA ASP A 443 2.67 9.25 7.80
C ASP A 443 2.14 10.66 8.08
N LEU A 444 2.94 11.70 7.82
CA LEU A 444 2.52 13.09 7.96
C LEU A 444 1.46 13.48 6.92
N ALA A 445 1.60 13.03 5.68
CA ALA A 445 0.61 13.24 4.61
C ALA A 445 -0.73 12.54 4.93
N LEU A 446 -0.68 11.29 5.40
CA LEU A 446 -1.86 10.53 5.81
C LEU A 446 -2.53 11.15 7.06
N TYR A 447 -1.75 11.60 8.04
CA TYR A 447 -2.25 12.39 9.17
C TYR A 447 -2.91 13.70 8.72
N ARG A 448 -2.31 14.43 7.76
CA ARG A 448 -2.89 15.66 7.20
C ARG A 448 -4.22 15.41 6.50
N SER A 449 -4.33 14.30 5.75
CA SER A 449 -5.60 13.86 5.16
C SER A 449 -6.66 13.56 6.21
N TYR A 450 -6.30 12.83 7.27
CA TYR A 450 -7.25 12.44 8.33
C TYR A 450 -7.67 13.61 9.25
N ALA A 451 -6.73 14.49 9.61
CA ALA A 451 -6.93 15.50 10.65
C ALA A 451 -7.25 16.92 10.15
N ASP A 452 -7.11 17.21 8.85
CA ASP A 452 -7.57 18.47 8.26
C ASP A 452 -8.95 18.31 7.60
N PRO A 453 -10.04 18.84 8.17
CA PRO A 453 -11.36 18.75 7.55
C PRO A 453 -11.49 19.50 6.21
N ALA A 454 -10.51 20.36 5.87
CA ALA A 454 -10.44 21.02 4.57
C ALA A 454 -9.68 20.21 3.50
N ASN A 455 -8.90 19.19 3.89
CA ASN A 455 -8.36 18.21 2.95
C ASN A 455 -9.44 17.14 2.72
N LYS A 456 -9.80 16.87 1.46
CA LYS A 456 -10.84 15.90 1.08
C LYS A 456 -10.34 14.87 0.05
N MET A 457 -9.04 14.84 -0.23
CA MET A 457 -8.47 14.00 -1.29
C MET A 457 -8.71 12.50 -1.06
N TRP A 458 -8.70 12.02 0.19
CA TRP A 458 -9.05 10.62 0.50
C TRP A 458 -10.53 10.34 0.28
N GLU A 459 -11.44 11.19 0.78
CA GLU A 459 -12.87 10.98 0.57
C GLU A 459 -13.26 11.10 -0.91
N GLU A 460 -12.70 12.07 -1.64
CA GLU A 460 -12.91 12.23 -3.07
C GLU A 460 -12.43 10.99 -3.85
N ALA A 461 -11.27 10.42 -3.49
CA ALA A 461 -10.80 9.16 -4.06
C ALA A 461 -11.76 8.00 -3.74
N TYR A 462 -12.24 7.88 -2.49
CA TYR A 462 -13.17 6.83 -2.08
C TYR A 462 -14.53 6.94 -2.80
N GLU A 463 -15.13 8.14 -2.85
CA GLU A 463 -16.40 8.41 -3.55
C GLU A 463 -16.29 8.15 -5.06
N LYS A 464 -15.15 8.49 -5.68
CA LYS A 464 -14.86 8.32 -7.10
C LYS A 464 -14.58 6.86 -7.49
N HIS A 465 -13.88 6.11 -6.65
CA HIS A 465 -13.33 4.80 -7.02
C HIS A 465 -13.90 3.61 -6.26
N ILE A 466 -14.15 3.74 -4.95
CA ILE A 466 -14.57 2.62 -4.10
C ILE A 466 -16.09 2.56 -3.98
N ARG A 467 -16.77 3.70 -3.78
CA ARG A 467 -18.22 3.75 -3.60
C ARG A 467 -19.04 3.17 -4.76
N PRO A 468 -18.66 3.32 -6.05
CA PRO A 468 -19.34 2.64 -7.15
C PRO A 468 -19.23 1.11 -7.06
N LEU A 469 -18.15 0.58 -6.46
CA LEU A 469 -17.96 -0.86 -6.28
C LEU A 469 -18.91 -1.41 -5.22
N LEU A 470 -19.14 -0.70 -4.10
CA LEU A 470 -20.13 -1.09 -3.10
C LEU A 470 -21.53 -1.23 -3.72
N ALA A 471 -21.92 -0.30 -4.62
CA ALA A 471 -23.21 -0.35 -5.30
C ALA A 471 -23.35 -1.56 -6.26
N ALA A 472 -22.23 -2.06 -6.82
CA ALA A 472 -22.20 -3.26 -7.66
C ALA A 472 -22.08 -4.57 -6.86
N ASN A 473 -21.78 -4.50 -5.56
CA ASN A 473 -21.47 -5.64 -4.70
C ASN A 473 -22.36 -5.66 -3.43
N PRO A 474 -23.69 -5.77 -3.58
CA PRO A 474 -24.63 -5.65 -2.46
C PRO A 474 -24.44 -6.79 -1.46
N GLY A 475 -24.23 -6.44 -0.19
CA GLY A 475 -24.12 -7.39 0.92
C GLY A 475 -22.70 -7.87 1.24
N VAL A 476 -21.66 -7.27 0.66
CA VAL A 476 -20.25 -7.52 1.02
C VAL A 476 -19.63 -6.21 1.53
N ASP A 477 -18.86 -6.23 2.62
CA ASP A 477 -18.02 -5.07 2.98
C ASP A 477 -16.79 -5.03 2.07
N VAL A 478 -16.90 -4.21 1.03
CA VAL A 478 -15.85 -4.02 0.03
C VAL A 478 -14.64 -3.30 0.62
N ALA A 479 -14.87 -2.29 1.47
CA ALA A 479 -13.85 -1.53 2.20
C ALA A 479 -14.53 -0.46 3.07
N GLN A 480 -13.97 -0.24 4.27
CA GLN A 480 -14.53 0.71 5.24
C GLN A 480 -14.61 2.14 4.67
N ALA A 481 -15.77 2.77 4.83
CA ALA A 481 -16.11 4.06 4.21
C ALA A 481 -15.50 5.32 4.90
N ARG A 482 -14.35 5.18 5.55
CA ARG A 482 -13.58 6.26 6.20
C ARG A 482 -12.09 5.95 6.11
N GLN A 483 -11.26 7.00 6.03
CA GLN A 483 -9.82 6.83 6.12
C GLN A 483 -9.47 6.17 7.47
N PRO A 484 -8.60 5.14 7.48
CA PRO A 484 -8.00 4.64 8.71
C PRO A 484 -7.39 5.75 9.55
N CYS A 485 -7.50 5.64 10.88
CA CYS A 485 -6.98 6.66 11.75
C CYS A 485 -5.45 6.77 11.65
N ALA A 486 -4.96 8.00 11.48
CA ALA A 486 -3.55 8.32 11.42
C ALA A 486 -3.16 9.17 12.64
N LEU A 487 -2.14 8.74 13.38
CA LEU A 487 -1.53 9.52 14.45
C LEU A 487 -0.59 10.59 13.85
N SER A 488 -0.40 11.72 14.54
CA SER A 488 0.63 12.67 14.13
C SER A 488 2.02 12.07 14.36
N PRO A 489 2.89 11.98 13.34
CA PRO A 489 4.28 11.61 13.56
C PRO A 489 5.05 12.70 14.32
N ASP A 490 6.18 12.32 14.92
CA ASP A 490 7.13 13.21 15.59
C ASP A 490 7.89 14.11 14.61
N VAL A 491 7.22 15.18 14.16
CA VAL A 491 7.77 16.21 13.27
C VAL A 491 7.66 17.56 13.96
N ARG A 492 8.78 18.29 14.04
CA ARG A 492 8.85 19.62 14.66
C ARG A 492 8.04 20.62 13.83
N ARG A 493 7.03 21.20 14.47
CA ARG A 493 6.22 22.30 13.93
C ARG A 493 6.63 23.63 14.57
N TRP A 494 6.55 24.71 13.80
CA TRP A 494 6.84 26.06 14.29
C TRP A 494 5.57 26.79 14.76
N PRO A 495 5.65 27.79 15.66
CA PRO A 495 4.47 28.47 16.22
C PRO A 495 3.60 29.26 15.22
N TRP A 496 4.06 29.43 13.98
CA TRP A 496 3.34 30.08 12.88
C TRP A 496 2.74 29.08 11.87
N GLU A 497 2.98 27.79 12.05
CA GLU A 497 2.42 26.74 11.19
C GLU A 497 1.02 26.34 11.68
N ARG A 498 0.19 25.85 10.75
CA ARG A 498 -1.18 25.45 11.06
C ARG A 498 -1.19 24.25 12.00
N THR A 499 -1.69 24.45 13.21
CA THR A 499 -2.04 23.36 14.12
C THR A 499 -3.23 22.59 13.54
N LEU A 500 -3.06 21.28 13.44
CA LEU A 500 -4.15 20.34 13.23
C LEU A 500 -4.48 19.68 14.58
N PRO A 501 -5.74 19.27 14.83
CA PRO A 501 -6.10 18.60 16.07
C PRO A 501 -5.28 17.33 16.27
N VAL A 502 -4.76 17.13 17.48
CA VAL A 502 -4.23 15.82 17.89
C VAL A 502 -5.41 14.85 17.94
N GLN A 503 -5.21 13.66 17.39
CA GLN A 503 -6.25 12.64 17.26
C GLN A 503 -5.87 11.43 18.12
N ASP A 504 -6.76 11.06 19.03
CA ASP A 504 -6.67 9.78 19.74
C ASP A 504 -7.23 8.69 18.81
N CYS A 505 -6.35 7.93 18.16
CA CYS A 505 -6.79 6.76 17.42
C CYS A 505 -7.26 5.68 18.42
N PRO A 506 -8.42 5.03 18.19
CA PRO A 506 -8.74 3.80 18.90
C PRO A 506 -7.66 2.76 18.59
N SER A 507 -7.48 1.79 19.50
CA SER A 507 -6.69 0.60 19.19
C SER A 507 -7.22 -0.03 17.90
N ALA A 508 -6.34 -0.27 16.93
CA ALA A 508 -6.69 -0.94 15.69
C ALA A 508 -7.40 -2.28 15.97
N PRO A 509 -8.39 -2.67 15.14
CA PRO A 509 -9.11 -3.94 15.29
C PRO A 509 -8.18 -5.15 15.16
#